data_AF-A0A7M4ARG3-F1
#
_entry.id   AF-A0A7M4ARG3-F1
#
_cell.length_a   1.000
_cell.length_b   1.000
_cell.length_c   1.000
_cell.angle_alpha   90.00
_cell.angle_beta   90.00
_cell.angle_gamma   90.00
#
_symmetry.space_group_name_H-M   'P 1'
#
loop_
_entity.id
_entity.type
_entity.pdbx_description
1 polymer ?
#
loop_
_entity_poly.entity_id
_entity_poly.type
_entity_poly.pdbx_seq_one_letter_code
_entity_poly.pdbx_strand_id
1 'polypeptide(L)'
;ESQRKERLGNVLEKVNENFKKSYNELSDGGRGELFLENPDEPFKGGLELWAQPRGKSSKVSRQQLSGGEQSMAALALIFAIQDYDPSPFYYFDEVDQNLDAYNAERIAKMCRKRSERAQFIMVTLRKVSLKLADHHIGITHGGDGCSRRILDFDRERAIALGEAALKEAQKDADKNESRIMDAVVAAQDMPTVPEALGVPRSLGGLLTHMHDDAGEEASLGGLVERTQELTEDINERAQVVAKLAEIDPSTDAEVSTPIEPVLEADEE
;
A
#
# COMPACT_ATOMS: atom_id res chain seq x y z
N GLU A 1 13.28 -6.92 -32.84
CA GLU A 1 12.86 -7.56 -31.57
C GLU A 1 14.05 -7.96 -30.68
N SER A 2 15.02 -8.72 -31.20
CA SER A 2 16.25 -9.10 -30.48
C SER A 2 16.97 -7.93 -29.80
N GLN A 3 17.19 -6.81 -30.50
CA GLN A 3 17.81 -5.61 -29.90
C GLN A 3 17.02 -5.01 -28.73
N ARG A 4 15.68 -5.13 -28.71
CA ARG A 4 14.86 -4.67 -27.58
C ARG A 4 15.03 -5.59 -26.37
N LYS A 5 15.07 -6.91 -26.58
CA LYS A 5 15.33 -7.91 -25.53
C LYS A 5 16.71 -7.69 -24.91
N GLU A 6 17.72 -7.51 -25.74
CA GLU A 6 19.10 -7.23 -25.29
C GLU A 6 19.20 -5.94 -24.47
N ARG A 7 18.61 -4.84 -24.95
CA ARG A 7 18.60 -3.58 -24.20
C ARG A 7 17.89 -3.71 -22.86
N LEU A 8 16.73 -4.37 -22.82
CA LEU A 8 15.98 -4.60 -21.58
C LEU A 8 16.81 -5.42 -20.58
N GLY A 9 17.44 -6.51 -21.03
CA GLY A 9 18.31 -7.34 -20.20
C GLY A 9 19.47 -6.54 -19.60
N ASN A 10 20.18 -5.77 -20.44
CA ASN A 10 21.31 -4.95 -20.00
C ASN A 10 20.92 -3.83 -19.03
N VAL A 11 19.75 -3.21 -19.23
CA VAL A 11 19.21 -2.20 -18.31
C VAL A 11 18.84 -2.85 -16.99
N LEU A 12 18.09 -3.96 -17.04
CA LEU A 12 17.62 -4.65 -15.86
C LEU A 12 18.77 -5.16 -14.99
N GLU A 13 19.83 -5.70 -15.59
CA GLU A 13 21.02 -6.16 -14.86
C GLU A 13 21.62 -5.02 -14.03
N LYS A 14 21.84 -3.86 -14.66
CA LYS A 14 22.40 -2.67 -13.98
C LYS A 14 21.47 -2.11 -12.92
N VAL A 15 20.16 -2.03 -13.20
CA VAL A 15 19.16 -1.58 -12.23
C VAL A 15 19.08 -2.57 -11.06
N ASN A 16 19.16 -3.88 -11.29
CA ASN A 16 19.16 -4.90 -10.24
C ASN A 16 20.39 -4.78 -9.34
N GLU A 17 21.58 -4.53 -9.90
CA GLU A 17 22.78 -4.26 -9.10
C GLU A 17 22.64 -3.01 -8.21
N ASN A 18 22.08 -1.93 -8.76
CA ASN A 18 21.82 -0.71 -8.01
C ASN A 18 20.74 -0.91 -6.94
N PHE A 19 19.73 -1.73 -7.24
CA PHE A 19 18.67 -2.10 -6.31
C PHE A 19 19.21 -2.88 -5.12
N LYS A 20 20.03 -3.91 -5.37
CA LYS A 20 20.71 -4.68 -4.31
C LYS A 20 21.46 -3.76 -3.35
N LYS A 21 22.21 -2.79 -3.87
CA LYS A 21 22.98 -1.81 -3.07
C LYS A 21 22.04 -0.88 -2.28
N SER A 22 21.08 -0.26 -2.97
CA SER A 22 20.17 0.73 -2.37
C SER A 22 19.28 0.10 -1.30
N TYR A 23 18.72 -1.08 -1.58
CA TYR A 23 17.87 -1.80 -0.63
C TYR A 23 18.67 -2.27 0.59
N ASN A 24 19.91 -2.73 0.41
CA ASN A 24 20.78 -3.11 1.52
C ASN A 24 21.08 -1.95 2.47
N GLU A 25 21.39 -0.76 1.94
CA GLU A 25 21.64 0.45 2.74
C GLU A 25 20.37 0.93 3.47
N LEU A 26 19.21 0.87 2.80
CA LEU A 26 17.93 1.28 3.36
C LEU A 26 17.38 0.30 4.42
N SER A 27 17.49 -1.01 4.21
CA SER A 27 16.91 -2.05 5.08
C SER A 27 17.89 -2.62 6.12
N ASP A 28 18.99 -1.90 6.39
CA ASP A 28 20.03 -2.28 7.36
C ASP A 28 20.66 -3.66 7.12
N GLY A 29 20.96 -4.00 5.87
CA GLY A 29 21.55 -5.29 5.52
C GLY A 29 20.55 -6.32 4.98
N GLY A 30 19.31 -5.91 4.67
CA GLY A 30 18.38 -6.73 3.91
C GLY A 30 18.87 -7.00 2.49
N ARG A 31 18.15 -7.89 1.80
CA ARG A 31 18.46 -8.34 0.44
C ARG A 31 17.25 -8.08 -0.45
N GLY A 32 17.49 -7.65 -1.68
CA GLY A 32 16.42 -7.49 -2.65
C GLY A 32 16.95 -7.74 -4.04
N GLU A 33 16.14 -8.37 -4.88
CA GLU A 33 16.49 -8.71 -6.26
C GLU A 33 15.32 -8.45 -7.20
N LEU A 34 15.65 -8.10 -8.44
CA LEU A 34 14.72 -7.94 -9.55
C LEU A 34 14.96 -9.07 -10.55
N PHE A 35 13.90 -9.74 -10.99
CA PHE A 35 13.99 -10.78 -12.00
C PHE A 35 12.77 -10.78 -12.92
N LEU A 36 12.99 -11.20 -14.17
CA LEU A 36 11.91 -11.38 -15.15
C LEU A 36 11.23 -12.72 -14.88
N GLU A 37 9.91 -12.72 -14.85
CA GLU A 37 9.13 -13.96 -14.71
C GLU A 37 9.39 -14.93 -15.88
N ASN A 38 9.58 -14.37 -17.08
CA ASN A 38 9.91 -15.12 -18.29
C ASN A 38 11.15 -14.54 -18.99
N PRO A 39 12.35 -15.07 -18.72
CA PRO A 39 13.59 -14.61 -19.35
C PRO A 39 13.64 -14.80 -20.88
N ASP A 40 12.99 -15.82 -21.41
CA ASP A 40 12.99 -16.13 -22.85
C ASP A 40 12.07 -15.18 -23.63
N GLU A 41 10.92 -14.84 -23.04
CA GLU A 41 9.92 -13.93 -23.58
C GLU A 41 9.60 -12.78 -22.60
N PRO A 42 10.55 -11.83 -22.40
CA PRO A 42 10.46 -10.83 -21.34
C PRO A 42 9.35 -9.79 -21.54
N PHE A 43 8.76 -9.74 -22.73
CA PHE A 43 7.61 -8.86 -23.04
C PHE A 43 6.27 -9.56 -22.84
N LYS A 44 6.26 -10.87 -22.55
CA LYS A 44 5.06 -11.66 -22.25
C LYS A 44 4.92 -12.00 -20.77
N GLY A 45 5.97 -11.82 -19.97
CA GLY A 45 5.95 -11.97 -18.52
C GLY A 45 6.07 -10.63 -17.79
N GLY A 46 5.91 -10.66 -16.47
CA GLY A 46 6.13 -9.53 -15.58
C GLY A 46 7.57 -9.35 -15.12
N LEU A 47 7.77 -8.31 -14.30
CA LEU A 47 8.97 -8.08 -13.51
C LEU A 47 8.61 -8.31 -12.05
N GLU A 48 9.28 -9.27 -11.43
CA GLU A 48 9.09 -9.57 -10.01
C GLU A 48 10.15 -8.82 -9.18
N LEU A 49 9.68 -8.17 -8.12
CA LEU A 49 10.52 -7.54 -7.11
C LEU A 49 10.47 -8.37 -5.84
N TRP A 50 11.58 -9.02 -5.53
CA TRP A 50 11.75 -9.75 -4.28
C TRP A 50 12.54 -8.91 -3.28
N ALA A 51 12.07 -8.85 -2.04
CA ALA A 51 12.68 -8.08 -0.97
C ALA A 51 12.58 -8.83 0.37
N GLN A 52 13.72 -8.97 1.03
CA GLN A 52 13.90 -9.63 2.33
C GLN A 52 14.47 -8.60 3.33
N PRO A 53 13.64 -8.09 4.25
CA PRO A 53 14.09 -7.25 5.36
C PRO A 53 15.06 -7.98 6.29
N ARG A 54 15.85 -7.23 7.07
CA ARG A 54 16.78 -7.84 8.04
C ARG A 54 16.03 -8.69 9.06
N GLY A 55 16.49 -9.94 9.25
CA GLY A 55 15.97 -10.85 10.26
C GLY A 55 14.71 -11.63 9.86
N LYS A 56 14.13 -11.37 8.67
CA LYS A 56 13.02 -12.16 8.12
C LYS A 56 13.53 -13.33 7.27
N SER A 57 12.74 -14.41 7.20
CA SER A 57 13.03 -15.59 6.36
C SER A 57 13.07 -15.23 4.87
N SER A 58 13.82 -15.98 4.06
CA SER A 58 13.90 -15.78 2.61
C SER A 58 12.62 -16.16 1.86
N LYS A 59 11.70 -16.89 2.53
CA LYS A 59 10.43 -17.35 1.96
C LYS A 59 9.29 -16.32 2.08
N VAL A 60 9.57 -15.11 2.53
CA VAL A 60 8.54 -14.08 2.72
C VAL A 60 8.05 -13.60 1.35
N SER A 61 6.76 -13.80 1.08
CA SER A 61 6.06 -13.22 -0.07
C SER A 61 5.92 -11.71 0.10
N ARG A 62 5.85 -10.96 -1.00
CA ARG A 62 5.55 -9.52 -0.99
C ARG A 62 4.31 -9.17 -0.14
N GLN A 63 3.30 -10.05 -0.13
CA GLN A 63 2.06 -9.87 0.65
C GLN A 63 2.27 -9.92 2.17
N GLN A 64 3.40 -10.44 2.63
CA GLN A 64 3.76 -10.59 4.05
C GLN A 64 4.69 -9.48 4.56
N LEU A 65 5.03 -8.51 3.70
CA LEU A 65 5.79 -7.32 4.08
C LEU A 65 4.85 -6.28 4.71
N SER A 66 5.32 -5.59 5.75
CA SER A 66 4.58 -4.46 6.32
C SER A 66 4.50 -3.31 5.31
N GLY A 67 3.53 -2.41 5.45
CA GLY A 67 3.41 -1.24 4.57
C GLY A 67 4.68 -0.38 4.53
N GLY A 68 5.39 -0.28 5.66
CA GLY A 68 6.68 0.41 5.72
C GLY A 68 7.78 -0.33 4.96
N GLU A 69 7.86 -1.66 5.06
CA GLU A 69 8.82 -2.49 4.31
C GLU A 69 8.56 -2.45 2.81
N GLN A 70 7.29 -2.47 2.39
CA GLN A 70 6.90 -2.30 0.99
C GLN A 70 7.31 -0.92 0.45
N SER A 71 7.10 0.13 1.25
CA SER A 71 7.51 1.50 0.90
C SER A 71 9.03 1.62 0.75
N MET A 72 9.80 0.96 1.62
CA MET A 72 11.26 0.92 1.55
C MET A 72 11.76 0.18 0.29
N ALA A 73 11.12 -0.93 -0.07
CA ALA A 73 11.42 -1.66 -1.28
C ALA A 73 11.13 -0.82 -2.54
N ALA A 74 9.99 -0.12 -2.57
CA ALA A 74 9.64 0.78 -3.67
C ALA A 74 10.63 1.96 -3.80
N LEU A 75 11.00 2.59 -2.69
CA LEU A 75 12.00 3.67 -2.70
C LEU A 75 13.38 3.19 -3.14
N ALA A 76 13.78 1.98 -2.73
CA ALA A 76 15.02 1.38 -3.22
C ALA A 76 15.02 1.17 -4.74
N LEU A 77 13.87 0.79 -5.33
CA LEU A 77 13.73 0.67 -6.79
C LEU A 77 13.84 2.03 -7.47
N ILE A 78 13.20 3.06 -6.93
CA ILE A 78 13.32 4.43 -7.44
C ILE A 78 14.79 4.87 -7.42
N PHE A 79 15.49 4.70 -6.30
CA PHE A 79 16.90 5.02 -6.19
C PHE A 79 17.79 4.22 -7.15
N ALA A 80 17.46 2.96 -7.40
CA ALA A 80 18.19 2.11 -8.35
C ALA A 80 18.09 2.62 -9.79
N ILE A 81 16.90 3.07 -10.18
CA ILE A 81 16.65 3.69 -11.49
C ILE A 81 17.39 5.03 -11.59
N GLN A 82 17.35 5.85 -10.54
CA GLN A 82 18.08 7.12 -10.48
C GLN A 82 19.60 6.95 -10.61
N ASP A 83 20.15 5.89 -10.04
CA ASP A 83 21.58 5.58 -10.16
C ASP A 83 21.96 5.08 -11.56
N TYR A 84 21.01 4.51 -12.30
CA TYR A 84 21.19 4.11 -13.69
C TYR A 84 21.10 5.30 -14.65
N ASP A 85 20.09 6.15 -14.48
CA ASP A 85 19.83 7.32 -15.30
C ASP A 85 19.58 8.56 -14.41
N PRO A 86 20.63 9.31 -14.05
CA PRO A 86 20.53 10.40 -13.09
C PRO A 86 19.86 11.65 -13.70
N SER A 87 18.93 12.23 -12.95
CA SER A 87 18.23 13.46 -13.27
C SER A 87 18.85 14.66 -12.54
N PRO A 88 18.70 15.89 -13.07
CA PRO A 88 19.20 17.09 -12.40
C PRO A 88 18.49 17.40 -11.08
N PHE A 89 17.23 16.98 -10.93
CA PHE A 89 16.47 17.14 -9.69
C PHE A 89 15.47 16.00 -9.46
N TYR A 90 15.05 15.85 -8.21
CA TYR A 90 14.06 14.88 -7.74
C TYR A 90 13.06 15.55 -6.79
N TYR A 91 11.79 15.19 -6.92
CA TYR A 91 10.69 15.66 -6.08
C TYR A 91 10.03 14.48 -5.38
N PHE A 92 9.99 14.52 -4.05
CA PHE A 92 9.33 13.51 -3.21
C PHE A 92 8.22 14.15 -2.40
N ASP A 93 7.03 13.55 -2.45
CA ASP A 93 5.85 14.00 -1.73
C ASP A 93 5.45 12.95 -0.70
N GLU A 94 5.62 13.27 0.58
CA GLU A 94 5.22 12.46 1.75
C GLU A 94 5.67 10.98 1.71
N VAL A 95 6.78 10.70 1.02
CA VAL A 95 7.30 9.34 0.83
C VAL A 95 7.70 8.64 2.14
N ASP A 96 7.85 9.40 3.23
CA ASP A 96 8.19 8.91 4.56
C ASP A 96 7.01 8.90 5.54
N GLN A 97 5.78 9.06 5.05
CA GLN A 97 4.58 9.03 5.88
C GLN A 97 4.33 7.64 6.50
N ASN A 98 4.53 6.56 5.74
CA ASN A 98 4.27 5.19 6.22
C ASN A 98 5.48 4.55 6.93
N LEU A 99 6.52 5.33 7.19
CA LEU A 99 7.78 4.84 7.76
C LEU A 99 7.90 5.20 9.23
N ASP A 100 8.51 4.31 9.99
CA ASP A 100 8.94 4.61 11.35
C ASP A 100 10.07 5.65 11.35
N ALA A 101 10.36 6.21 12.53
CA ALA A 101 11.38 7.25 12.66
C ALA A 101 12.78 6.77 12.21
N TYR A 102 13.06 5.47 12.38
CA TYR A 102 14.33 4.86 12.02
C TYR A 102 14.54 4.79 10.51
N ASN A 103 13.56 4.28 9.76
CA ASN A 103 13.64 4.16 8.31
C ASN A 103 13.53 5.53 7.63
N ALA A 104 12.71 6.44 8.15
CA ALA A 104 12.65 7.82 7.68
C ALA A 104 14.01 8.53 7.78
N GLU A 105 14.76 8.30 8.87
CA GLU A 105 16.10 8.86 9.02
C GLU A 105 17.08 8.31 7.96
N ARG A 106 16.98 7.02 7.62
CA ARG A 106 17.83 6.40 6.58
C ARG A 106 17.58 7.00 5.21
N ILE A 107 16.32 7.21 4.83
CA ILE A 107 15.98 7.87 3.57
C ILE A 107 16.50 9.30 3.58
N ALA A 108 16.29 10.04 4.65
CA ALA A 108 16.78 11.42 4.75
C ALA A 108 18.32 11.50 4.62
N LYS A 109 19.06 10.58 5.25
CA LYS A 109 20.53 10.46 5.08
C LYS A 109 20.93 10.10 3.65
N MET A 110 20.23 9.17 3.02
CA MET A 110 20.47 8.79 1.63
C MET A 110 20.23 9.97 0.67
N CYS A 111 19.10 10.67 0.81
CA CYS A 111 18.78 11.87 0.04
C CYS A 111 19.84 12.95 0.24
N ARG A 112 20.31 13.16 1.49
CA ARG A 112 21.38 14.13 1.80
C ARG A 112 22.70 13.78 1.11
N LYS A 113 23.07 12.51 1.08
CA LYS A 113 24.28 12.05 0.38
C LYS A 113 24.15 12.24 -1.14
N ARG A 114 22.98 11.91 -1.69
CA ARG A 114 22.71 12.07 -3.13
C ARG A 114 22.53 13.53 -3.54
N SER A 115 22.17 14.42 -2.61
CA SER A 115 21.99 15.85 -2.89
C SER A 115 23.28 16.57 -3.27
N GLU A 116 24.43 15.95 -3.04
CA GLU A 116 25.73 16.44 -3.53
C GLU A 116 25.81 16.41 -5.07
N ARG A 117 25.00 15.59 -5.74
CA ARG A 117 25.03 15.36 -7.19
C ARG A 117 23.78 15.82 -7.93
N ALA A 118 22.64 15.90 -7.25
CA ALA A 118 21.35 16.30 -7.82
C ALA A 118 20.54 17.12 -6.81
N GLN A 119 19.60 17.94 -7.27
CA GLN A 119 18.74 18.70 -6.35
C GLN A 119 17.60 17.82 -5.80
N PHE A 120 17.44 17.77 -4.47
CA PHE A 120 16.31 17.08 -3.84
C PHE A 120 15.32 18.08 -3.26
N ILE A 121 14.05 17.94 -3.63
CA ILE A 121 12.91 18.67 -3.08
C ILE A 121 12.02 17.64 -2.41
N MET A 122 11.75 17.80 -1.11
CA MET A 122 10.97 16.85 -0.34
C MET A 122 9.88 17.58 0.44
N VAL A 123 8.64 17.15 0.26
CA VAL A 123 7.50 17.52 1.11
C VAL A 123 7.38 16.45 2.18
N THR A 124 7.46 16.86 3.45
CA THR A 124 7.43 15.93 4.57
C THR A 124 7.10 16.66 5.87
N LEU A 125 6.46 15.94 6.78
CA LEU A 125 6.22 16.35 8.16
C LEU A 125 7.22 15.69 9.14
N ARG A 126 8.12 14.82 8.65
CA ARG A 126 9.06 14.08 9.51
C ARG A 126 10.21 14.96 9.98
N LYS A 127 10.36 15.07 11.31
CA LYS A 127 11.44 15.87 11.93
C LYS A 127 12.84 15.47 11.47
N VAL A 128 13.08 14.17 11.29
CA VAL A 128 14.40 13.64 10.88
C VAL A 128 14.79 14.18 9.51
N SER A 129 13.85 14.18 8.56
CA SER A 129 14.01 14.73 7.22
C SER A 129 14.20 16.25 7.26
N LEU A 130 13.37 16.96 8.04
CA LEU A 130 13.50 18.42 8.22
C LEU A 130 14.86 18.81 8.84
N LYS A 131 15.40 18.05 9.79
CA LYS A 131 16.70 18.36 10.41
C LYS A 131 17.88 18.30 9.44
N LEU A 132 17.82 17.40 8.46
CA LEU A 132 18.89 17.15 7.49
C LEU A 132 18.81 18.06 6.24
N ALA A 133 17.70 18.78 6.06
CA ALA A 133 17.51 19.73 4.97
C ALA A 133 18.40 20.99 5.11
N ASP A 134 18.89 21.49 3.98
CA ASP A 134 19.63 22.76 3.87
C ASP A 134 18.70 23.98 3.95
N HIS A 135 17.52 23.87 3.34
CA HIS A 135 16.54 24.94 3.24
C HIS A 135 15.15 24.43 3.56
N HIS A 136 14.36 25.27 4.22
CA HIS A 136 12.98 24.98 4.56
C HIS A 136 12.05 25.96 3.87
N ILE A 137 10.98 25.46 3.28
CA ILE A 137 9.92 26.28 2.69
C ILE A 137 8.64 25.96 3.45
N GLY A 138 8.22 26.88 4.32
CA GLY A 138 6.97 26.76 5.06
C GLY A 138 5.78 27.23 4.21
N ILE A 139 4.72 26.42 4.16
CA ILE A 139 3.43 26.80 3.58
C ILE A 139 2.40 26.87 4.71
N THR A 140 1.58 27.93 4.71
CA THR A 140 0.50 28.11 5.68
C THR A 140 -0.78 28.58 5.01
N HIS A 141 -1.91 28.23 5.60
CA HIS A 141 -3.24 28.69 5.23
C HIS A 141 -3.70 29.76 6.23
N GLY A 142 -4.27 30.86 5.74
CA GLY A 142 -4.68 31.99 6.58
C GLY A 142 -6.15 32.00 7.00
N GLY A 143 -6.89 30.89 6.88
CA GLY A 143 -8.34 30.85 7.12
C GLY A 143 -9.19 31.19 5.89
N ASP A 144 -8.58 31.68 4.81
CA ASP A 144 -9.25 32.25 3.63
C ASP A 144 -9.15 31.38 2.36
N GLY A 145 -8.78 30.11 2.53
CA GLY A 145 -8.60 29.16 1.43
C GLY A 145 -7.37 29.43 0.54
N CYS A 146 -6.53 30.42 0.87
CA CYS A 146 -5.33 30.74 0.12
C CYS A 146 -4.06 30.29 0.85
N SER A 147 -3.23 29.50 0.17
CA SER A 147 -1.91 29.10 0.64
C SER A 147 -0.90 30.25 0.51
N ARG A 148 -0.11 30.48 1.55
CA ARG A 148 0.93 31.51 1.60
C ARG A 148 2.28 30.89 1.95
N ARG A 149 3.33 31.35 1.28
CA ARG A 149 4.72 30.98 1.58
C ARG A 149 5.24 31.82 2.75
N ILE A 150 5.91 31.17 3.69
CA ILE A 150 6.64 31.83 4.78
C ILE A 150 8.09 32.05 4.32
N LEU A 151 8.55 33.30 4.35
CA LEU A 151 9.89 33.70 3.89
C LEU A 151 10.96 33.50 4.97
N ASP A 152 10.68 33.93 6.19
CA ASP A 152 11.54 33.71 7.37
C ASP A 152 11.11 32.42 8.09
N PHE A 153 11.54 31.30 7.53
CA PHE A 153 11.26 29.98 8.08
C PHE A 153 12.56 29.35 8.55
N ASP A 154 12.87 29.52 9.83
CA ASP A 154 14.04 28.91 10.44
C ASP A 154 13.83 27.40 10.70
N ARG A 155 14.94 26.69 10.91
CA ARG A 155 14.94 25.24 11.13
C ARG A 155 14.17 24.85 12.41
N GLU A 156 14.26 25.64 13.47
CA GLU A 156 13.62 25.33 14.76
C GLU A 156 12.09 25.36 14.65
N ARG A 157 11.59 26.43 14.02
CA ARG A 157 10.17 26.64 13.71
C ARG A 157 9.65 25.61 12.72
N ALA A 158 10.46 25.21 11.74
CA ALA A 158 10.11 24.11 10.82
C ALA A 158 9.85 22.80 11.58
N ILE A 159 10.73 22.44 12.52
CA ILE A 159 10.58 21.24 13.34
C ILE A 159 9.34 21.35 14.23
N ALA A 160 9.12 22.51 14.87
CA ALA A 160 7.98 22.72 15.76
C ALA A 160 6.62 22.67 15.03
N LEU A 161 6.53 23.23 13.82
CA LEU A 161 5.31 23.18 13.01
C LEU A 161 5.07 21.79 12.42
N GLY A 162 6.11 21.12 11.92
CA GLY A 162 6.01 19.73 11.47
C GLY A 162 5.54 18.81 12.59
N GLU A 163 5.99 19.06 13.82
CA GLU A 163 5.50 18.36 15.02
C GLU A 163 4.02 18.53 15.30
N ALA A 164 3.53 19.76 15.23
CA ALA A 164 2.13 20.07 15.46
C ALA A 164 1.26 19.40 14.39
N ALA A 165 1.64 19.55 13.11
CA ALA A 165 0.94 18.97 11.98
C ALA A 165 0.92 17.44 12.03
N LEU A 166 2.05 16.80 12.36
CA LEU A 166 2.11 15.33 12.48
C LEU A 166 1.21 14.81 13.61
N LYS A 167 1.15 15.51 14.76
CA LYS A 167 0.25 15.14 15.86
C LYS A 167 -1.21 15.29 15.48
N GLU A 168 -1.55 16.32 14.70
CA GLU A 168 -2.90 16.52 14.19
C GLU A 168 -3.28 15.43 13.19
N ALA A 169 -2.42 15.16 12.21
CA ALA A 169 -2.60 14.09 11.23
C ALA A 169 -2.76 12.71 11.89
N GLN A 170 -1.96 12.41 12.93
CA GLN A 170 -2.08 11.16 13.67
C GLN A 170 -3.43 11.04 14.38
N LYS A 171 -3.88 12.10 15.07
CA LYS A 171 -5.20 12.11 15.72
C LYS A 171 -6.34 11.91 14.74
N ASP A 172 -6.22 12.47 13.53
CA ASP A 172 -7.26 12.33 12.52
C ASP A 172 -7.24 10.93 11.87
N ALA A 173 -6.06 10.33 11.72
CA ALA A 173 -5.92 8.92 11.34
C ALA A 173 -6.55 7.99 12.38
N ASP A 174 -6.22 8.16 13.66
CA ASP A 174 -6.74 7.33 14.76
C ASP A 174 -8.29 7.44 14.87
N LYS A 175 -8.85 8.65 14.70
CA LYS A 175 -10.31 8.85 14.62
C LYS A 175 -10.94 8.17 13.40
N ASN A 176 -10.25 8.15 12.27
CA ASN A 176 -10.76 7.50 11.08
C ASN A 176 -10.79 5.97 11.26
N GLU A 177 -9.73 5.41 11.86
CA GLU A 177 -9.66 4.00 12.21
C GLU A 177 -10.77 3.60 13.20
N SER A 178 -11.00 4.40 14.25
CA SER A 178 -12.08 4.12 15.20
C SER A 178 -13.46 4.16 14.53
N ARG A 179 -13.70 5.11 13.61
CA ARG A 179 -14.95 5.18 12.84
C ARG A 179 -15.16 3.96 11.95
N ILE A 180 -14.10 3.43 11.34
CA ILE A 180 -14.18 2.22 10.52
C ILE A 180 -14.56 1.03 11.43
N MET A 181 -13.91 0.90 12.60
CA MET A 181 -14.22 -0.17 13.55
C MET A 181 -15.68 -0.08 14.03
N ASP A 182 -16.14 1.11 14.43
CA ASP A 182 -17.52 1.34 14.86
C ASP A 182 -18.52 0.98 13.73
N ALA A 183 -18.21 1.31 12.48
CA ALA A 183 -19.05 0.99 11.33
C ALA A 183 -19.12 -0.52 11.04
N VAL A 184 -18.01 -1.25 11.23
CA VAL A 184 -17.98 -2.71 11.11
C VAL A 184 -18.82 -3.36 12.20
N VAL A 185 -18.70 -2.90 13.45
CA VAL A 185 -19.53 -3.39 14.57
C VAL A 185 -21.01 -3.10 14.31
N ALA A 186 -21.34 -1.88 13.90
CA ALA A 186 -22.73 -1.52 13.58
C ALA A 186 -23.31 -2.33 12.41
N ALA A 187 -22.47 -2.74 11.44
CA ALA A 187 -22.91 -3.59 10.33
C ALA A 187 -23.25 -5.03 10.76
N GLN A 188 -22.62 -5.54 11.83
CA GLN A 188 -22.97 -6.85 12.39
C GLN A 188 -24.37 -6.85 13.05
N ASP A 189 -24.80 -5.71 13.59
CA ASP A 189 -26.11 -5.53 14.26
C ASP A 189 -27.23 -5.03 13.33
N MET A 190 -26.98 -4.87 12.03
CA MET A 190 -28.02 -4.40 11.10
C MET A 190 -29.02 -5.53 10.75
N PRO A 191 -30.33 -5.27 10.78
CA PRO A 191 -31.34 -6.26 10.37
C PRO A 191 -31.12 -6.61 8.90
N THR A 192 -31.04 -7.91 8.61
CA THR A 192 -30.86 -8.40 7.25
C THR A 192 -32.05 -7.99 6.38
N VAL A 193 -31.77 -7.38 5.24
CA VAL A 193 -32.82 -7.04 4.27
C VAL A 193 -33.41 -8.37 3.78
N PRO A 194 -34.74 -8.58 3.88
CA PRO A 194 -35.37 -9.78 3.33
C PRO A 194 -35.02 -9.92 1.85
N GLU A 195 -34.81 -11.15 1.39
CA GLU A 195 -34.60 -11.39 -0.04
C GLU A 195 -35.70 -10.73 -0.87
N ALA A 196 -35.30 -10.06 -1.94
CA ALA A 196 -36.24 -9.40 -2.82
C ALA A 196 -37.28 -10.41 -3.33
N LEU A 197 -38.56 -10.12 -3.10
CA LEU A 197 -39.64 -10.95 -3.62
C LEU A 197 -39.46 -11.10 -5.14
N GLY A 198 -39.44 -12.34 -5.61
CA GLY A 198 -39.40 -12.64 -7.04
C GLY A 198 -40.54 -11.93 -7.76
N VAL A 199 -40.26 -11.43 -8.96
CA VAL A 199 -41.27 -10.75 -9.79
C VAL A 199 -42.54 -11.62 -9.91
N PRO A 200 -43.72 -11.12 -9.54
CA PRO A 200 -44.93 -11.94 -9.55
C PRO A 200 -45.26 -12.36 -10.98
N ARG A 201 -45.39 -13.68 -11.21
CA ARG A 201 -45.71 -14.28 -12.52
C ARG A 201 -47.17 -14.13 -12.95
N SER A 202 -47.94 -13.22 -12.37
CA SER A 202 -49.37 -13.07 -12.65
C SER A 202 -49.74 -11.68 -13.16
N LEU A 203 -49.35 -11.41 -14.40
CA LEU A 203 -50.15 -10.72 -15.41
C LEU A 203 -49.40 -10.84 -16.74
N GLY A 204 -49.70 -11.93 -17.46
CA GLY A 204 -49.24 -12.11 -18.82
C GLY A 204 -49.79 -11.00 -19.72
N GLY A 205 -48.86 -10.32 -20.41
CA GLY A 205 -49.15 -9.53 -21.62
C GLY A 205 -49.05 -8.03 -21.44
N LEU A 206 -47.88 -7.46 -21.77
CA LEU A 206 -47.68 -6.25 -22.61
C LEU A 206 -46.28 -5.61 -22.49
N LEU A 207 -45.19 -6.39 -22.50
CA LEU A 207 -43.84 -5.83 -22.64
C LEU A 207 -42.99 -6.60 -23.67
N THR A 208 -43.59 -7.00 -24.80
CA THR A 208 -42.85 -7.61 -25.93
C THR A 208 -42.11 -6.60 -26.81
N HIS A 209 -42.00 -5.33 -26.40
CA HIS A 209 -41.30 -4.30 -27.17
C HIS A 209 -40.56 -3.30 -26.27
N MET A 210 -39.51 -3.78 -25.60
CA MET A 210 -38.33 -2.96 -25.31
C MET A 210 -37.13 -3.77 -25.76
N HIS A 211 -36.46 -3.30 -26.81
CA HIS A 211 -35.13 -3.81 -27.17
C HIS A 211 -34.19 -3.48 -26.00
N ASP A 212 -33.67 -4.53 -25.37
CA ASP A 212 -32.49 -4.44 -24.50
C ASP A 212 -31.31 -4.01 -25.36
N ASP A 213 -31.03 -2.72 -25.35
CA ASP A 213 -29.72 -2.15 -25.64
C ASP A 213 -29.33 -1.26 -24.44
N ALA A 214 -29.12 -1.93 -23.29
CA ALA A 214 -28.53 -1.33 -22.11
C ALA A 214 -27.54 -2.32 -21.50
N GLY A 215 -26.27 -1.93 -21.59
CA GLY A 215 -25.06 -2.71 -21.29
C GLY A 215 -25.08 -3.61 -20.05
N GLU A 216 -24.44 -4.76 -20.23
CA GLU A 216 -23.92 -5.62 -19.17
C GLU A 216 -22.85 -4.88 -18.34
N GLU A 217 -23.24 -3.97 -17.44
CA GLU A 217 -22.42 -3.63 -16.28
C GLU A 217 -23.34 -3.32 -15.10
N ALA A 218 -23.12 -4.01 -13.98
CA ALA A 218 -23.86 -3.93 -12.71
C ALA A 218 -25.17 -4.74 -12.59
N SER A 219 -25.13 -6.03 -12.90
CA SER A 219 -26.11 -6.97 -12.32
C SER A 219 -25.67 -7.36 -10.90
N LEU A 220 -26.63 -7.51 -9.98
CA LEU A 220 -26.40 -7.98 -8.61
C LEU A 220 -25.69 -9.35 -8.56
N GLY A 221 -25.76 -10.15 -9.64
CA GLY A 221 -25.06 -11.43 -9.75
C GLY A 221 -23.54 -11.29 -9.68
N GLY A 222 -22.97 -10.30 -10.37
CA GLY A 222 -21.52 -10.05 -10.31
C GLY A 222 -21.04 -9.47 -8.98
N LEU A 223 -21.95 -9.00 -8.12
CA LEU A 223 -21.63 -8.62 -6.73
C LEU A 223 -21.68 -9.85 -5.82
N VAL A 224 -22.69 -10.71 -5.98
CA VAL A 224 -22.84 -11.96 -5.21
C VAL A 224 -21.62 -12.86 -5.39
N GLU A 225 -21.16 -13.04 -6.62
CA GLU A 225 -20.01 -13.88 -6.97
C GLU A 225 -18.71 -13.37 -6.31
N ARG A 226 -18.49 -12.05 -6.31
CA ARG A 226 -17.34 -11.42 -5.63
C ARG A 226 -17.39 -11.54 -4.11
N THR A 227 -18.57 -11.50 -3.49
CA THR A 227 -18.73 -11.75 -2.06
C THR A 227 -18.53 -13.22 -1.68
N GLN A 228 -18.89 -14.15 -2.55
CA GLN A 228 -18.66 -15.59 -2.33
C GLN A 228 -17.16 -15.89 -2.38
N GLU A 229 -16.46 -15.39 -3.39
CA GLU A 229 -14.99 -15.51 -3.49
C GLU A 229 -14.28 -14.91 -2.26
N LEU A 230 -14.71 -13.73 -1.80
CA LEU A 230 -14.14 -13.11 -0.60
C LEU A 230 -14.37 -13.94 0.67
N THR A 231 -15.52 -14.60 0.78
CA THR A 231 -15.90 -15.39 1.96
C THR A 231 -15.09 -16.69 2.02
N GLU A 232 -14.82 -17.31 0.87
CA GLU A 232 -13.94 -18.48 0.77
C GLU A 232 -12.51 -18.14 1.19
N ASP A 233 -11.96 -17.02 0.71
CA ASP A 233 -10.61 -16.55 1.08
C ASP A 233 -10.45 -16.32 2.59
N ILE A 234 -11.50 -15.78 3.25
CA ILE A 234 -11.50 -15.54 4.70
C ILE A 234 -11.49 -16.87 5.46
N ASN A 235 -12.29 -17.84 5.04
CA ASN A 235 -12.38 -19.16 5.69
C ASN A 235 -11.07 -19.96 5.52
N GLU A 236 -10.45 -19.92 4.35
CA GLU A 236 -9.15 -20.54 4.14
C GLU A 236 -8.07 -19.94 5.06
N ARG A 237 -8.08 -18.62 5.20
CA ARG A 237 -7.16 -17.91 6.08
C ARG A 237 -7.38 -18.26 7.55
N ALA A 238 -8.63 -18.39 8.00
CA ALA A 238 -8.97 -18.82 9.36
C ALA A 238 -8.48 -20.23 9.67
N GLN A 239 -8.59 -21.17 8.71
CA GLN A 239 -8.07 -22.53 8.86
C GLN A 239 -6.54 -22.59 8.95
N VAL A 240 -5.85 -21.74 8.20
CA VAL A 240 -4.38 -21.64 8.25
C VAL A 240 -3.93 -21.09 9.60
N VAL A 241 -4.61 -20.07 10.13
CA VAL A 241 -4.33 -19.49 11.45
C VAL A 241 -4.59 -20.50 12.57
N ALA A 242 -5.68 -21.27 12.51
CA ALA A 242 -5.97 -22.33 13.47
C ALA A 242 -4.87 -23.41 13.49
N LYS A 243 -4.40 -23.85 12.32
CA LYS A 243 -3.28 -24.80 12.20
C LYS A 243 -1.95 -24.25 12.72
N LEU A 244 -1.73 -22.94 12.62
CA LEU A 244 -0.55 -22.28 13.19
C LEU A 244 -0.61 -22.20 14.72
N ALA A 245 -1.80 -21.97 15.29
CA ALA A 245 -2.02 -21.91 16.74
C ALA A 245 -1.83 -23.28 17.43
N GLU A 246 -2.12 -24.39 16.76
CA GLU A 246 -1.86 -25.75 17.28
C GLU A 246 -0.36 -26.10 17.35
N ILE A 247 0.49 -25.40 16.59
CA ILE A 247 1.93 -25.67 16.49
C ILE A 247 2.75 -24.84 17.49
N ASP A 248 2.24 -23.67 17.92
CA ASP A 248 2.89 -22.81 18.93
C ASP A 248 1.86 -22.07 19.81
N PRO A 249 1.61 -22.54 21.05
CA PRO A 249 0.60 -21.97 21.94
C PRO A 249 1.01 -20.62 22.58
N SER A 250 2.18 -20.06 22.24
CA SER A 250 2.64 -18.77 22.76
C SER A 250 2.33 -17.57 21.85
N THR A 251 1.59 -17.80 20.78
CA THR A 251 1.23 -16.77 19.79
C THR A 251 -0.13 -16.15 20.13
N ASP A 252 -0.15 -14.91 20.61
CA ASP A 252 -1.36 -14.08 20.68
C ASP A 252 -1.80 -13.73 19.24
N ALA A 253 -2.57 -14.61 18.61
CA ALA A 253 -3.28 -14.33 17.38
C ALA A 253 -4.71 -13.92 17.73
N GLU A 254 -5.09 -12.68 17.39
CA GLU A 254 -6.49 -12.26 17.42
C GLU A 254 -7.30 -13.14 16.47
N VAL A 255 -8.12 -14.02 17.05
CA VAL A 255 -9.01 -14.92 16.33
C VAL A 255 -10.22 -14.10 15.86
N SER A 256 -10.31 -13.80 14.56
CA SER A 256 -11.61 -13.45 13.96
C SER A 256 -12.44 -14.73 13.91
N THR A 257 -13.48 -14.81 14.72
CA THR A 257 -14.40 -15.97 14.73
C THR A 257 -15.02 -16.16 13.35
N PRO A 258 -15.04 -17.38 12.79
CA PRO A 258 -15.78 -17.67 11.57
C PRO A 258 -17.27 -17.41 11.81
N ILE A 259 -17.93 -16.73 10.87
CA ILE A 259 -19.39 -16.63 10.87
C ILE A 259 -19.90 -17.98 10.37
N GLU A 260 -20.58 -18.73 11.24
CA GLU A 260 -21.18 -20.02 10.85
C GLU A 260 -22.21 -19.80 9.74
N PRO A 261 -22.22 -20.64 8.69
CA PRO A 261 -23.32 -20.67 7.75
C PRO A 261 -24.52 -21.28 8.47
N VAL A 262 -25.56 -20.47 8.68
CA VAL A 262 -26.87 -20.95 9.12
C VAL A 262 -27.44 -21.81 7.99
N LEU A 263 -27.21 -23.13 8.07
CA LEU A 263 -27.94 -24.13 7.31
C LEU A 263 -29.07 -24.69 8.18
N GLU A 264 -30.26 -24.66 7.60
CA GLU A 264 -31.52 -25.17 8.10
C GLU A 264 -31.43 -26.64 8.55
N ALA A 265 -32.12 -26.96 9.64
CA ALA A 265 -32.63 -28.30 9.92
C ALA A 265 -33.86 -28.22 10.85
N ASP A 266 -35.02 -28.39 10.21
CA ASP A 266 -36.13 -29.31 10.50
C ASP A 266 -36.86 -29.37 11.86
N GLU A 267 -38.20 -29.33 11.69
CA GLU A 267 -39.25 -30.16 12.30
C GLU A 267 -39.48 -30.14 13.83
N GLU A 268 -40.56 -29.47 14.24
CA GLU A 268 -41.73 -30.08 14.92
C GLU A 268 -43.01 -29.29 14.61
#